data_AF-A0A0D0BDP4-F1
#
_entry.id   AF-A0A0D0BDP4-F1
#
_cell.length_a   1.000
_cell.length_b   1.000
_cell.length_c   1.000
_cell.angle_alpha   90.00
_cell.angle_beta   90.00
_cell.angle_gamma   90.00
#
_symmetry.space_group_name_H-M   'P 1'
#
loop_
_entity.id
_entity.type
_entity.pdbx_description
1 polymer ?
#
loop_
_entity_poly.entity_id
_entity_poly.type
_entity_poly.pdbx_seq_one_letter_code
_entity_poly.pdbx_strand_id
1 'polypeptide(L)'
;MSTRTESEHSSMPEVNEMHMLNSLWDAIRVIQRLLPFQVPGPHTDHLRNIESMAEQLTVLFVATRLELLAALDALDGTPSDVQAYLWAWVAFRNMHEVARTLHQTVDTLQELSVIATEISRRFSSV
;
A
#
# COMPACT_ATOMS: atom_id res chain seq x y z
N MET A 1 36.39 24.28 -12.86
CA MET A 1 36.13 23.36 -11.73
C MET A 1 34.85 23.82 -11.04
N SER A 2 33.74 23.14 -11.30
CA SER A 2 32.48 23.29 -10.55
C SER A 2 31.96 21.89 -10.27
N THR A 3 32.23 21.40 -9.07
CA THR A 3 31.61 20.19 -8.52
C THR A 3 30.19 20.56 -8.10
N ARG A 4 29.24 20.37 -9.02
CA ARG A 4 27.82 20.37 -8.69
C ARG A 4 27.56 19.04 -8.01
N THR A 5 27.54 19.06 -6.68
CA THR A 5 27.04 17.96 -5.87
C THR A 5 25.53 17.94 -6.05
N GLU A 6 25.07 17.26 -7.09
CA GLU A 6 23.68 16.87 -7.21
C GLU A 6 23.46 15.76 -6.19
N SER A 7 22.79 16.12 -5.11
CA SER A 7 22.21 15.20 -4.15
C SER A 7 21.15 14.36 -4.86
N GLU A 8 21.59 13.33 -5.58
CA GLU A 8 20.73 12.26 -6.08
C GLU A 8 20.21 11.46 -4.88
N HIS A 9 19.20 11.98 -4.20
CA HIS A 9 18.25 11.13 -3.49
C HIS A 9 17.33 10.50 -4.52
N SER A 10 17.89 9.55 -5.27
CA SER A 10 17.12 8.56 -6.01
C SER A 10 16.52 7.61 -4.98
N SER A 11 15.37 7.98 -4.42
CA SER A 11 14.55 7.06 -3.64
C SER A 11 14.05 5.99 -4.61
N MET A 12 14.71 4.83 -4.60
CA MET A 12 14.36 3.70 -5.45
C MET A 12 12.86 3.38 -5.30
N PRO A 13 12.09 3.28 -6.40
CA PRO A 13 10.65 3.02 -6.36
C PRO A 13 10.28 1.81 -5.50
N GLU A 14 11.09 0.75 -5.56
CA GLU A 14 10.91 -0.49 -4.78
C GLU A 14 10.91 -0.26 -3.26
N VAL A 15 11.71 0.70 -2.78
CA VAL A 15 11.78 1.05 -1.35
C VAL A 15 10.48 1.72 -0.91
N ASN A 16 9.90 2.56 -1.76
CA ASN A 16 8.62 3.23 -1.48
C ASN A 16 7.45 2.24 -1.46
N GLU A 17 7.43 1.28 -2.39
CA GLU A 17 6.39 0.24 -2.45
C GLU A 17 6.40 -0.66 -1.22
N MET A 18 7.59 -1.15 -0.83
CA MET A 18 7.72 -2.02 0.34
C MET A 18 7.42 -1.27 1.65
N HIS A 19 7.79 0.02 1.74
CA HIS A 19 7.43 0.87 2.86
C HIS A 19 5.91 1.03 3.01
N MET A 20 5.17 1.20 1.90
CA MET A 20 3.71 1.34 1.92
C MET A 20 3.02 0.06 2.39
N LEU A 21 3.46 -1.12 1.92
CA LEU A 21 2.92 -2.40 2.40
C LEU A 21 3.25 -2.63 3.88
N ASN A 22 4.47 -2.32 4.32
CA ASN A 22 4.82 -2.41 5.74
C ASN A 22 3.96 -1.48 6.60
N SER A 23 3.74 -0.25 6.14
CA SER A 23 2.88 0.73 6.83
C SER A 23 1.44 0.25 6.96
N LEU A 24 0.89 -0.40 5.93
CA LEU A 24 -0.44 -1.03 5.96
C LEU A 24 -0.53 -2.04 7.10
N TRP A 25 0.38 -3.02 7.11
CA TRP A 25 0.37 -4.11 8.07
C TRP A 25 0.69 -3.65 9.49
N ASP A 26 1.54 -2.64 9.66
CA ASP A 26 1.83 -2.07 10.97
C ASP A 26 0.61 -1.33 11.56
N ALA A 27 -0.12 -0.56 10.76
CA ALA A 27 -1.35 0.09 11.22
C ALA A 27 -2.40 -0.93 11.68
N ILE A 28 -2.59 -2.03 10.94
CA ILE A 28 -3.50 -3.13 11.32
C ILE A 28 -3.06 -3.75 12.64
N ARG A 29 -1.77 -4.05 12.82
CA ARG A 29 -1.24 -4.63 14.07
C ARG A 29 -1.45 -3.70 15.26
N VAL A 30 -1.28 -2.39 15.08
CA VAL A 30 -1.53 -1.41 16.15
C VAL A 30 -3.00 -1.47 16.57
N ILE A 31 -3.93 -1.42 15.60
CA ILE A 31 -5.37 -1.51 15.88
C ILE A 31 -5.72 -2.82 16.61
N GLN A 32 -5.17 -3.95 16.17
CA GLN A 32 -5.41 -5.26 16.79
C GLN A 32 -4.87 -5.34 18.23
N ARG A 33 -3.68 -4.78 18.51
CA ARG A 33 -3.06 -4.79 19.85
C ARG A 33 -3.79 -3.89 20.85
N LEU A 34 -4.46 -2.84 20.38
CA LEU A 34 -5.22 -1.90 21.20
C LEU A 34 -6.61 -2.40 21.59
N LEU A 35 -6.93 -3.67 21.28
CA LEU A 35 -8.11 -4.38 21.79
C LEU A 35 -7.70 -5.37 22.91
N PRO A 36 -7.31 -4.89 24.11
CA PRO A 36 -7.13 -5.74 25.28
C PRO A 36 -8.47 -6.22 25.86
N PHE A 37 -9.58 -5.64 25.41
CA PHE A 37 -10.91 -6.15 25.72
C PHE A 37 -11.31 -7.10 24.61
N GLN A 38 -11.54 -8.37 24.95
CA GLN A 38 -12.36 -9.25 24.13
C GLN A 38 -13.71 -8.54 23.94
N VAL A 39 -13.87 -7.76 22.89
CA VAL A 39 -15.17 -7.21 22.49
C VAL A 39 -15.80 -8.31 21.65
N PRO A 40 -16.68 -9.17 22.21
CA PRO A 40 -17.29 -10.21 21.43
C PRO A 40 -18.33 -9.56 20.51
N GLY A 41 -18.32 -9.91 19.22
CA GLY A 41 -19.36 -9.51 18.27
C GLY A 41 -18.84 -8.72 17.06
N PRO A 42 -19.65 -7.81 16.48
CA PRO A 42 -19.48 -7.29 15.12
C PRO A 42 -18.14 -6.56 14.88
N HIS A 43 -17.50 -6.03 15.92
CA HIS A 43 -16.21 -5.34 15.80
C HIS A 43 -15.06 -6.28 15.43
N THR A 44 -15.06 -7.53 15.92
CA THR A 44 -14.09 -8.56 15.51
C THR A 44 -14.26 -8.94 14.04
N ASP A 45 -15.49 -8.97 13.54
CA ASP A 45 -15.77 -9.23 12.13
C ASP A 45 -15.29 -8.08 11.24
N HIS A 46 -15.47 -6.83 11.68
CA HIS A 46 -14.94 -5.66 10.96
C HIS A 46 -13.41 -5.67 10.86
N LEU A 47 -12.69 -6.08 11.91
CA LEU A 47 -11.22 -6.17 11.86
C LEU A 47 -10.74 -7.29 10.95
N ARG A 48 -11.41 -8.45 10.99
CA ARG A 48 -11.13 -9.54 10.04
C ARG A 48 -11.41 -9.10 8.59
N ASN A 49 -12.44 -8.29 8.37
CA ASN A 49 -12.73 -7.74 7.04
C ASN A 49 -11.66 -6.74 6.59
N ILE A 50 -11.14 -5.89 7.48
CA ILE A 50 -10.02 -4.99 7.20
C ILE A 50 -8.77 -5.78 6.82
N GLU A 51 -8.44 -6.83 7.57
CA GLU A 51 -7.31 -7.71 7.30
C GLU A 51 -7.46 -8.42 5.94
N SER A 52 -8.64 -8.99 5.65
CA SER A 52 -8.91 -9.62 4.36
C SER A 52 -8.83 -8.63 3.20
N MET A 53 -9.31 -7.40 3.39
CA MET A 53 -9.20 -6.35 2.37
C MET A 53 -7.74 -5.92 2.15
N ALA A 54 -6.94 -5.82 3.21
CA ALA A 54 -5.51 -5.52 3.13
C ALA A 54 -4.73 -6.64 2.41
N GLU A 55 -5.08 -7.91 2.65
CA GLU A 55 -4.53 -9.05 1.93
C GLU A 55 -4.89 -8.99 0.43
N GLN A 56 -6.16 -8.76 0.11
CA GLN A 56 -6.61 -8.62 -1.28
C GLN A 56 -5.90 -7.47 -2.01
N LEU A 57 -5.75 -6.31 -1.35
CA LEU A 57 -5.01 -5.17 -1.90
C LEU A 57 -3.53 -5.49 -2.10
N THR A 58 -2.90 -6.21 -1.17
CA THR A 58 -1.51 -6.64 -1.31
C THR A 58 -1.34 -7.57 -2.51
N VAL A 59 -2.22 -8.57 -2.67
CA VAL A 59 -2.21 -9.49 -3.82
C VAL A 59 -2.44 -8.73 -5.12
N LEU A 60 -3.42 -7.83 -5.16
CA LEU A 60 -3.74 -7.03 -6.33
C LEU A 60 -2.57 -6.14 -6.74
N PHE A 61 -1.91 -5.49 -5.78
CA PHE A 61 -0.72 -4.67 -6.00
C PHE A 61 0.44 -5.46 -6.61
N VAL A 62 0.72 -6.66 -6.09
CA VAL A 62 1.76 -7.52 -6.65
C VAL A 62 1.39 -7.98 -8.06
N ALA A 63 0.14 -8.37 -8.29
CA ALA A 63 -0.33 -8.82 -9.60
C ALA A 63 -0.23 -7.72 -10.66
N THR A 64 -0.69 -6.50 -10.37
CA THR A 64 -0.62 -5.38 -11.31
C THR A 64 0.81 -4.89 -11.54
N ARG A 65 1.69 -5.01 -10.54
CA ARG A 65 3.13 -4.76 -10.71
C ARG A 65 3.76 -5.74 -11.69
N LEU A 66 3.48 -7.04 -11.53
CA LEU A 66 3.98 -8.06 -12.46
C LEU A 66 3.42 -7.87 -13.88
N GLU A 67 2.15 -7.50 -14.01
CA GLU A 67 1.52 -7.18 -15.29
C GLU A 67 2.21 -5.98 -15.97
N LEU A 68 2.49 -4.91 -15.21
CA LEU A 68 3.20 -3.74 -15.73
C LEU A 68 4.61 -4.09 -16.20
N LEU A 69 5.37 -4.85 -15.41
CA LEU A 69 6.71 -5.29 -15.81
C LEU A 69 6.67 -6.13 -17.10
N ALA A 70 5.75 -7.08 -17.20
CA ALA A 70 5.59 -7.89 -18.41
C ALA A 70 5.20 -7.05 -19.63
N ALA A 71 4.36 -6.03 -19.45
CA ALA A 71 3.95 -5.14 -20.52
C ALA A 71 5.09 -4.20 -20.98
N LEU A 72 5.94 -3.75 -20.04
CA LEU A 72 7.15 -2.99 -20.35
C LEU A 72 8.16 -3.84 -21.11
N ASP A 73 8.42 -5.07 -20.65
CA ASP A 73 9.32 -6.01 -21.34
C ASP A 73 8.86 -6.29 -22.78
N ALA A 74 7.54 -6.43 -22.99
CA ALA A 74 6.98 -6.61 -24.33
C ALA A 74 7.15 -5.36 -25.20
N LEU A 75 6.92 -4.17 -24.64
CA LEU A 75 7.12 -2.91 -25.36
C LEU A 75 8.58 -2.68 -25.75
N ASP A 76 9.52 -3.02 -24.87
CA ASP A 76 10.96 -2.95 -25.15
C ASP A 76 11.37 -3.95 -26.24
N GLY A 77 10.74 -5.13 -26.27
CA GLY A 77 10.94 -6.13 -27.32
C GLY A 77 10.37 -5.71 -28.69
N THR A 78 9.25 -4.99 -28.72
CA THR A 78 8.58 -4.53 -29.95
C THR A 78 8.09 -3.07 -29.86
N PRO A 79 8.99 -2.07 -29.89
CA PRO A 79 8.64 -0.67 -29.59
C PRO A 79 7.66 0.00 -30.56
N SER A 80 7.56 -0.52 -31.79
CA SER A 80 6.62 -0.04 -32.81
C SER A 80 5.27 -0.77 -32.79
N ASP A 81 5.09 -1.76 -31.91
CA ASP A 81 3.84 -2.50 -31.80
C ASP A 81 2.80 -1.71 -31.00
N VAL A 82 1.75 -1.32 -31.70
CA VAL A 82 0.62 -0.58 -31.12
C VAL A 82 -0.08 -1.40 -30.03
N GLN A 83 -0.12 -2.73 -30.15
CA GLN A 83 -0.70 -3.59 -29.11
C GLN A 83 0.16 -3.56 -27.84
N ALA A 84 1.47 -3.70 -27.97
CA ALA A 84 2.39 -3.63 -26.82
C ALA A 84 2.27 -2.28 -26.10
N TYR A 85 2.18 -1.18 -26.86
CA TYR A 85 1.98 0.15 -26.29
C TYR A 85 0.65 0.29 -25.53
N LEU A 86 -0.45 -0.17 -26.13
CA LEU A 86 -1.77 -0.13 -25.48
C LEU A 86 -1.79 -0.97 -24.21
N TRP A 87 -1.19 -2.16 -24.23
CA TRP A 87 -1.11 -3.02 -23.06
C TRP A 87 -0.28 -2.38 -21.94
N ALA A 88 0.90 -1.84 -22.24
CA ALA A 88 1.72 -1.13 -21.26
C ALA A 88 0.98 0.07 -20.64
N TRP A 89 0.23 0.83 -21.45
CA TRP A 89 -0.57 1.94 -20.95
C TRP A 89 -1.70 1.49 -20.01
N VAL A 90 -2.41 0.42 -20.35
CA VAL A 90 -3.46 -0.15 -19.49
C VAL A 90 -2.86 -0.67 -18.18
N ALA A 91 -1.77 -1.43 -18.25
CA ALA A 91 -1.09 -1.96 -17.06
C ALA A 91 -0.59 -0.83 -16.14
N PHE A 92 -0.06 0.24 -16.72
CA PHE A 92 0.36 1.44 -15.98
C PHE A 92 -0.82 2.08 -15.23
N ARG A 93 -1.98 2.24 -15.88
CA ARG A 93 -3.17 2.81 -15.23
C ARG A 93 -3.70 1.93 -14.11
N ASN A 94 -3.77 0.62 -14.33
CA ASN A 94 -4.18 -0.35 -13.32
C ASN A 94 -3.28 -0.27 -12.09
N MET A 95 -1.96 -0.28 -12.30
CA MET A 95 -0.99 -0.15 -11.21
C MET A 95 -1.14 1.17 -10.46
N HIS A 96 -1.32 2.29 -11.17
CA HIS A 96 -1.54 3.59 -10.56
C HIS A 96 -2.81 3.64 -9.70
N GLU A 97 -3.92 3.06 -10.17
CA GLU A 97 -5.18 3.01 -9.43
C GLU A 97 -5.08 2.16 -8.16
N VAL A 98 -4.41 1.01 -8.25
CA VAL A 98 -4.18 0.14 -7.10
C VAL A 98 -3.27 0.82 -6.08
N ALA A 99 -2.17 1.44 -6.52
CA ALA A 99 -1.27 2.19 -5.64
C ALA A 99 -1.99 3.35 -4.93
N ARG A 100 -2.85 4.10 -5.65
CA ARG A 100 -3.68 5.16 -5.07
C ARG A 100 -4.63 4.61 -4.01
N THR A 101 -5.31 3.51 -4.29
CA THR A 101 -6.26 2.87 -3.35
C THR A 101 -5.53 2.35 -2.11
N LEU A 102 -4.36 1.76 -2.29
CA LEU A 102 -3.50 1.29 -1.21
C LEU A 102 -3.05 2.45 -0.31
N HIS A 103 -2.61 3.56 -0.91
CA HIS A 103 -2.21 4.76 -0.15
C HIS A 103 -3.37 5.31 0.70
N GLN A 104 -4.54 5.49 0.10
CA GLN A 104 -5.75 5.95 0.83
C GLN A 104 -6.16 4.99 1.96
N THR A 105 -5.99 3.69 1.75
CA THR A 105 -6.28 2.67 2.76
C THR A 105 -5.30 2.75 3.93
N VAL A 106 -4.01 2.93 3.64
CA VAL A 106 -2.97 3.12 4.65
C VAL A 106 -3.24 4.37 5.48
N ASP A 107 -3.53 5.51 4.84
CA ASP A 107 -3.82 6.76 5.53
C ASP A 107 -5.03 6.61 6.47
N THR A 108 -6.11 5.99 5.98
CA THR A 108 -7.32 5.73 6.78
C THR A 108 -7.00 4.84 7.99
N LEU A 109 -6.21 3.78 7.81
CA LEU A 109 -5.83 2.89 8.90
C LEU A 109 -4.89 3.56 9.90
N GLN A 110 -4.00 4.44 9.44
CA GLN A 110 -3.15 5.25 10.31
C GLN A 110 -3.99 6.21 11.15
N GLU A 111 -4.96 6.92 10.56
CA GLU A 111 -5.88 7.78 11.30
C GLU A 111 -6.65 6.99 12.37
N LEU A 112 -7.18 5.83 12.02
CA LEU A 112 -7.87 4.94 12.96
C LEU A 112 -6.93 4.46 14.08
N SER A 113 -5.68 4.16 13.77
CA SER A 113 -4.68 3.74 14.76
C SER A 113 -4.36 4.85 15.77
N VAL A 114 -4.28 6.10 15.31
CA VAL A 114 -4.07 7.28 16.17
C VAL A 114 -5.26 7.49 17.09
N ILE A 115 -6.48 7.43 16.55
CA ILE A 115 -7.72 7.55 17.33
C ILE A 115 -7.79 6.44 18.39
N ALA A 116 -7.55 5.19 18.01
CA ALA A 116 -7.57 4.05 18.92
C ALA A 116 -6.54 4.23 20.05
N THR A 117 -5.33 4.66 19.73
CA THR A 117 -4.26 4.90 20.71
C THR A 117 -4.66 5.98 21.72
N GLU A 118 -5.22 7.08 21.24
CA GLU A 118 -5.67 8.18 22.10
C GLU A 118 -6.83 7.77 23.01
N ILE A 119 -7.77 6.96 22.52
CA ILE A 119 -8.84 6.37 23.32
C ILE A 119 -8.25 5.51 24.44
N SER A 120 -7.38 4.54 24.10
CA SER A 120 -6.74 3.66 25.08
C SER A 120 -5.99 4.45 26.16
N ARG A 121 -5.23 5.48 25.77
CA ARG A 121 -4.50 6.36 26.69
C ARG A 121 -5.41 7.00 27.74
N ARG A 122 -6.59 7.50 27.33
CA ARG A 122 -7.55 8.14 28.24
C ARG A 122 -8.14 7.15 29.24
N PHE A 123 -8.47 5.94 28.80
CA PHE A 123 -9.00 4.90 29.67
C PHE A 123 -7.97 4.32 30.63
N SER A 124 -6.68 4.31 30.28
CA SER A 124 -5.60 3.87 31.19
C SER A 124 -5.18 4.93 32.23
N SER A 125 -5.64 6.18 32.11
CA SER A 125 -5.35 7.26 33.06
C SER A 125 -6.42 7.46 34.15
N VAL A 126 -7.47 6.63 34.14
CA VAL A 126 -8.56 6.57 35.14
C VAL A 126 -8.34 5.35 36.03
#